data_AF-A0AAD5S9F4-F1
#
_entry.id   AF-A0AAD5S9F4-F1
#
_cell.length_a   1.000
_cell.length_b   1.000
_cell.length_c   1.000
_cell.angle_alpha   90.00
_cell.angle_beta   90.00
_cell.angle_gamma   90.00
#
_symmetry.space_group_name_H-M   'P 1'
#
loop_
_entity.id
_entity.type
_entity.pdbx_description
1 polymer ?
#
loop_
_entity_poly.entity_id
_entity_poly.type
_entity_poly.pdbx_seq_one_letter_code
_entity_poly.pdbx_strand_id
1 'polypeptide(L)'
;MVCGELRSSWVNINRLSSTTRAKTHFDKVFAEPRHAQADIVILLVGFNDGRQRRYPEITPEQTVQNISSTARVLRNMGKEVWIFPIATHGDEDYLHPDYGDRFYEANVRRNELLLDWLSNTKDPEIRTGPLIYAFNFEYRHPSLWYHDGEHFSSKGYKKVAKDLFDELAPSLVKREFAKFSKQLFK
;
A
#
# COMPACT_ATOMS: atom_id res chain seq x y z
N MET A 1 19.28 29.40 3.84
CA MET A 1 18.16 28.80 4.59
C MET A 1 16.88 29.14 3.82
N VAL A 2 16.41 28.24 2.96
CA VAL A 2 15.24 28.48 2.10
C VAL A 2 14.11 27.61 2.63
N CYS A 3 13.13 28.27 3.26
CA CYS A 3 11.93 27.65 3.81
C CYS A 3 10.75 28.19 2.99
N GLY A 4 10.11 27.33 2.21
CA GLY A 4 8.88 27.66 1.47
C GLY A 4 8.72 26.83 0.20
N GLU A 5 7.50 26.37 -0.06
CA GLU A 5 6.99 26.00 -1.40
C GLU A 5 7.14 24.57 -1.96
N LEU A 6 7.42 23.52 -1.18
CA LEU A 6 7.25 22.13 -1.68
C LEU A 6 5.89 21.50 -1.34
N ARG A 7 5.05 22.13 -0.50
CA ARG A 7 3.74 21.59 -0.09
C ARG A 7 2.58 21.90 -1.04
N SER A 8 2.76 22.79 -2.02
CA SER A 8 1.68 23.29 -2.90
C SER A 8 1.78 22.85 -4.36
N SER A 9 2.88 22.25 -4.80
CA SER A 9 3.12 21.95 -6.22
C SER A 9 2.13 20.92 -6.78
N TRP A 10 1.80 19.87 -6.03
CA TRP A 10 0.81 18.85 -6.46
C TRP A 10 -0.61 19.40 -6.62
N VAL A 11 -1.05 20.28 -5.70
CA VAL A 11 -2.37 20.94 -5.80
C VAL A 11 -2.40 21.88 -7.01
N ASN A 12 -1.27 22.49 -7.37
CA ASN A 12 -1.16 23.39 -8.51
C ASN A 12 -1.02 22.68 -9.86
N ILE A 13 -0.38 21.50 -9.92
CA ILE A 13 -0.27 20.71 -11.16
C ILE A 13 -1.67 20.31 -11.67
N ASN A 14 -2.59 19.95 -10.77
CA ASN A 14 -3.97 19.62 -11.12
C ASN A 14 -4.85 20.82 -11.49
N ARG A 15 -4.39 22.07 -11.27
CA ARG A 15 -5.11 23.29 -11.68
C ARG A 15 -4.71 23.78 -13.08
N LEU A 16 -3.55 23.38 -13.61
CA LEU A 16 -2.98 23.94 -14.84
C LEU A 16 -3.26 23.15 -16.11
N SER A 17 -3.84 21.94 -16.05
CA SER A 17 -4.28 21.22 -17.25
C SER A 17 -5.78 21.45 -17.50
N SER A 18 -6.11 22.35 -18.42
CA SER A 18 -7.47 22.74 -18.83
C SER A 18 -8.14 21.75 -19.80
N THR A 19 -7.61 20.54 -19.97
CA THR A 19 -8.35 19.41 -20.53
C THR A 19 -9.01 18.65 -19.38
N THR A 20 -10.34 18.60 -19.38
CA THR A 20 -11.23 17.97 -18.37
C THR A 20 -11.02 16.46 -18.26
N ARG A 21 -9.84 16.03 -17.81
CA ARG A 21 -9.60 14.63 -17.44
C ARG A 21 -10.39 14.36 -16.17
N ALA A 22 -11.26 13.35 -16.20
CA ALA A 22 -11.96 12.90 -15.01
C ALA A 22 -10.93 12.60 -13.91
N LYS A 23 -11.11 13.20 -12.73
CA LYS A 23 -10.23 12.97 -11.57
C LYS A 23 -10.15 11.47 -11.28
N THR A 24 -8.93 10.96 -11.13
CA THR A 24 -8.72 9.57 -10.72
C THR A 24 -9.19 9.37 -9.28
N HIS A 25 -9.34 8.12 -8.83
CA HIS A 25 -9.67 7.86 -7.43
C HIS A 25 -8.60 8.44 -6.48
N PHE A 26 -7.33 8.32 -6.86
CA PHE A 26 -6.21 8.92 -6.14
C PHE A 26 -6.38 10.45 -5.98
N ASP A 27 -6.69 11.15 -7.07
CA ASP A 27 -6.93 12.61 -7.04
C ASP A 27 -8.09 12.99 -6.12
N LYS A 28 -9.14 12.17 -6.09
CA LYS A 28 -10.31 12.42 -5.24
C LYS A 28 -9.97 12.26 -3.76
N VAL A 29 -9.24 11.21 -3.39
CA VAL A 29 -8.81 10.97 -2.01
C VAL A 29 -7.97 12.13 -1.49
N PHE A 30 -6.94 12.54 -2.24
CA PHE A 30 -6.05 13.61 -1.81
C PHE A 30 -6.58 15.03 -2.05
N ALA A 31 -7.76 15.18 -2.66
CA ALA A 31 -8.48 16.45 -2.67
C ALA A 31 -9.10 16.78 -1.30
N GLU A 32 -9.36 15.78 -0.46
CA GLU A 32 -9.88 15.99 0.89
C GLU A 32 -8.75 16.43 1.84
N PRO A 33 -8.91 17.57 2.55
CA PRO A 33 -7.85 18.11 3.41
C PRO A 33 -7.32 17.12 4.45
N ARG A 34 -8.21 16.29 5.03
CA ARG A 34 -7.84 15.27 6.02
C ARG A 34 -6.81 14.27 5.46
N HIS A 35 -7.00 13.82 4.23
CA HIS A 35 -6.11 12.87 3.57
C HIS A 35 -4.87 13.57 2.99
N ALA A 36 -5.04 14.77 2.45
CA ALA A 36 -3.94 15.62 1.99
C ALA A 36 -2.93 15.95 3.09
N GLN A 37 -3.37 16.03 4.35
CA GLN A 37 -2.51 16.31 5.50
C GLN A 37 -1.95 15.07 6.20
N ALA A 38 -2.36 13.86 5.82
CA ALA A 38 -1.84 12.64 6.42
C ALA A 38 -0.31 12.56 6.29
N ASP A 39 0.42 12.22 7.34
CA ASP A 39 1.87 12.08 7.25
C ASP A 39 2.32 10.70 6.77
N ILE A 40 1.45 9.71 6.95
CA ILE A 40 1.69 8.30 6.67
C ILE A 40 0.55 7.79 5.78
N VAL A 41 0.89 7.03 4.75
CA VAL A 41 -0.04 6.33 3.86
C VAL A 41 0.30 4.86 3.86
N ILE A 42 -0.73 4.02 3.97
CA ILE A 42 -0.59 2.57 3.99
C ILE A 42 -1.20 2.03 2.70
N LEU A 43 -0.44 1.23 1.95
CA LEU A 43 -0.84 0.60 0.70
C LEU A 43 -1.08 -0.89 0.94
N LEU A 44 -2.36 -1.29 0.96
CA LEU A 44 -2.83 -2.67 0.90
C LEU A 44 -3.56 -2.85 -0.44
N VAL A 45 -2.82 -3.19 -1.49
CA VAL A 45 -3.32 -3.27 -2.87
C VAL A 45 -2.69 -4.47 -3.60
N GLY A 46 -3.22 -4.82 -4.77
CA GLY A 46 -2.66 -5.87 -5.65
C GLY A 46 -3.36 -7.24 -5.55
N PHE A 47 -4.19 -7.48 -4.54
CA PHE A 47 -4.95 -8.73 -4.39
C PHE A 47 -5.80 -9.07 -5.61
N ASN A 48 -6.50 -8.06 -6.14
CA ASN A 48 -7.38 -8.23 -7.30
C ASN A 48 -6.63 -8.27 -8.64
N ASP A 49 -5.33 -7.96 -8.67
CA ASP A 49 -4.56 -7.88 -9.92
C ASP A 49 -4.38 -9.28 -10.54
N GLY A 50 -4.23 -10.31 -9.69
CA GLY A 50 -4.20 -11.71 -10.13
C GLY A 50 -5.57 -12.29 -10.44
N ARG A 51 -6.63 -11.84 -9.78
CA ARG A 51 -7.97 -12.47 -9.85
C ARG A 51 -8.87 -11.89 -10.95
N GLN A 52 -8.32 -11.17 -11.92
CA GLN A 52 -9.11 -10.59 -13.00
C GLN A 52 -9.61 -11.66 -13.96
N ARG A 53 -10.90 -12.02 -13.84
CA ARG A 53 -11.59 -12.92 -14.79
C ARG A 53 -11.74 -12.32 -16.20
N ARG A 54 -11.52 -11.01 -16.37
CA ARG A 54 -11.62 -10.31 -17.66
C ARG A 54 -10.26 -9.71 -18.03
N TYR A 55 -9.82 -10.02 -19.24
CA TYR A 55 -8.58 -9.51 -19.84
C TYR A 55 -8.58 -7.98 -20.01
N PRO A 56 -7.40 -7.33 -19.99
CA PRO A 56 -6.07 -7.92 -19.76
C PRO A 56 -5.74 -8.06 -18.26
N GLU A 57 -5.16 -9.21 -17.89
CA GLU A 57 -4.61 -9.45 -16.55
C GLU A 57 -3.43 -8.50 -16.30
N ILE A 58 -3.37 -7.88 -15.11
CA ILE A 58 -2.23 -7.08 -14.68
C ILE A 58 -1.10 -8.04 -14.30
N THR A 59 0.03 -8.02 -15.01
CA THR A 59 1.14 -8.94 -14.74
C THR A 59 1.80 -8.64 -13.39
N PRO A 60 2.52 -9.60 -12.78
CA PRO A 60 3.26 -9.34 -11.54
C PRO A 60 4.20 -8.14 -11.61
N GLU A 61 4.91 -7.97 -12.72
CA GLU A 61 5.81 -6.84 -12.97
C GLU A 61 5.03 -5.52 -13.04
N GLN A 62 3.88 -5.51 -13.70
CA GLN A 62 3.01 -4.35 -13.76
C GLN A 62 2.45 -3.98 -12.38
N THR A 63 2.06 -4.95 -11.56
CA THR A 63 1.63 -4.70 -10.18
C THR A 63 2.75 -4.01 -9.39
N VAL A 64 3.98 -4.53 -9.40
CA VAL A 64 5.11 -3.92 -8.68
C VAL A 64 5.49 -2.56 -9.25
N GLN A 65 5.43 -2.39 -10.58
CA GLN A 65 5.63 -1.09 -11.22
C GLN A 65 4.57 -0.07 -10.78
N ASN A 66 3.31 -0.46 -10.70
CA ASN A 66 2.21 0.41 -10.28
C ASN A 66 2.32 0.79 -8.80
N ILE A 67 2.61 -0.18 -7.93
CA ILE A 67 2.83 0.05 -6.49
C ILE A 67 4.03 0.97 -6.27
N SER A 68 5.17 0.69 -6.89
CA SER A 68 6.39 1.50 -6.75
C SER A 68 6.21 2.92 -7.30
N SER A 69 5.49 3.08 -8.42
CA SER A 69 5.16 4.40 -8.98
C SER A 69 4.25 5.19 -8.04
N THR A 70 3.23 4.54 -7.46
CA THR A 70 2.34 5.16 -6.47
C THR A 70 3.12 5.58 -5.23
N ALA A 71 3.99 4.71 -4.73
CA ALA A 71 4.85 5.01 -3.58
C ALA A 71 5.73 6.23 -3.85
N ARG A 72 6.39 6.32 -5.01
CA ARG A 72 7.21 7.48 -5.41
C ARG A 72 6.40 8.78 -5.46
N VAL A 73 5.18 8.74 -5.99
CA VAL A 73 4.29 9.92 -5.99
C VAL A 73 3.96 10.36 -4.57
N LEU A 74 3.57 9.43 -3.69
CA LEU A 74 3.28 9.72 -2.29
C LEU A 74 4.52 10.24 -1.54
N ARG A 75 5.70 9.69 -1.83
CA ARG A 75 6.99 10.17 -1.32
C ARG A 75 7.27 11.62 -1.74
N ASN A 76 7.03 11.94 -3.01
CA ASN A 76 7.14 13.32 -3.53
C ASN A 76 6.12 14.28 -2.90
N MET A 77 5.03 13.76 -2.34
CA MET A 77 4.07 14.51 -1.52
C MET A 77 4.49 14.63 -0.04
N GLY A 78 5.66 14.10 0.34
CA GLY A 78 6.21 14.15 1.70
C GLY A 78 5.63 13.10 2.66
N LYS A 79 4.98 12.05 2.15
CA LYS A 79 4.35 10.99 2.96
C LYS A 79 5.37 9.91 3.32
N GLU A 80 5.26 9.29 4.50
CA GLU A 80 5.76 7.92 4.69
C GLU A 80 4.83 6.96 3.96
N VAL A 81 5.38 5.93 3.33
CA VAL A 81 4.59 4.92 2.63
C VAL A 81 4.90 3.55 3.23
N TRP A 82 3.87 2.90 3.75
CA TRP A 82 3.95 1.52 4.24
C TRP A 82 3.28 0.60 3.24
N ILE A 83 4.00 -0.39 2.74
CA ILE A 83 3.55 -1.25 1.65
C ILE A 83 3.45 -2.67 2.17
N PHE A 84 2.23 -3.21 2.12
CA PHE A 84 1.97 -4.57 2.52
C PHE A 84 2.25 -5.52 1.34
N PRO A 85 2.81 -6.71 1.61
CA PRO A 85 2.68 -7.83 0.70
C PRO A 85 1.22 -8.15 0.41
N ILE A 86 0.97 -8.75 -0.74
CA ILE A 86 -0.34 -9.17 -1.21
C ILE A 86 -0.75 -10.43 -0.43
N ALA A 87 -1.94 -10.40 0.17
CA ALA A 87 -2.51 -11.59 0.80
C ALA A 87 -2.70 -12.70 -0.25
N THR A 88 -2.33 -13.93 0.08
CA THR A 88 -2.49 -15.10 -0.81
C THR A 88 -3.44 -16.15 -0.24
N HIS A 89 -4.08 -15.88 0.89
CA HIS A 89 -5.08 -16.79 1.44
C HIS A 89 -6.33 -16.81 0.55
N GLY A 90 -6.93 -17.98 0.41
CA GLY A 90 -8.06 -18.21 -0.49
C GLY A 90 -7.69 -18.22 -1.97
N ASP A 91 -6.44 -17.97 -2.37
CA ASP A 91 -6.02 -18.18 -3.77
C ASP A 91 -6.09 -19.67 -4.16
N GLU A 92 -5.94 -20.57 -3.18
CA GLU A 92 -6.13 -22.01 -3.31
C GLU A 92 -7.57 -22.40 -3.69
N ASP A 93 -8.56 -21.58 -3.36
CA ASP A 93 -9.96 -21.83 -3.74
C ASP A 93 -10.26 -21.39 -5.18
N TYR A 94 -9.33 -20.67 -5.83
CA TYR A 94 -9.38 -20.32 -7.26
C TYR A 94 -8.69 -21.37 -8.15
N LEU A 95 -8.42 -22.57 -7.62
CA LEU A 95 -8.05 -23.75 -8.40
C LEU A 95 -9.21 -24.15 -9.33
N HIS A 96 -9.30 -23.45 -10.45
CA HIS A 96 -10.24 -23.76 -11.51
C HIS A 96 -9.62 -24.83 -12.41
N PRO A 97 -10.38 -25.87 -12.85
CA PRO A 97 -9.87 -26.91 -13.74
C PRO A 97 -9.18 -26.37 -15.00
N ASP A 98 -9.68 -25.24 -15.51
CA ASP A 98 -9.16 -24.59 -16.73
C ASP A 98 -7.99 -23.62 -16.50
N TYR A 99 -7.72 -23.20 -15.26
CA TYR A 99 -6.71 -22.18 -14.94
C TYR A 99 -5.59 -22.64 -13.99
N GLY A 100 -5.77 -23.78 -13.30
CA GLY A 100 -4.77 -24.38 -12.41
C GLY A 100 -4.30 -23.43 -11.31
N ASP A 101 -3.06 -23.63 -10.85
CA ASP A 101 -2.41 -22.85 -9.77
C ASP A 101 -2.01 -21.42 -10.21
N ARG A 102 -2.33 -21.02 -11.45
CA ARG A 102 -1.84 -19.77 -12.06
C ARG A 102 -2.10 -18.52 -11.22
N PHE A 103 -3.26 -18.45 -10.57
CA PHE A 103 -3.60 -17.29 -9.73
C PHE A 103 -2.72 -17.21 -8.48
N TYR A 104 -2.56 -18.35 -7.82
CA TYR A 104 -1.69 -18.48 -6.65
C TYR A 104 -0.23 -18.20 -7.02
N GLU A 105 0.30 -18.83 -8.07
CA GLU A 105 1.66 -18.62 -8.56
C GLU A 105 1.91 -17.15 -8.92
N ALA A 106 0.95 -16.49 -9.57
CA ALA A 106 1.10 -15.09 -9.94
C ALA A 106 1.16 -14.16 -8.70
N ASN A 107 0.35 -14.41 -7.66
CA ASN A 107 0.42 -13.63 -6.42
C ASN A 107 1.67 -13.94 -5.59
N VAL A 108 2.15 -15.19 -5.58
CA VAL A 108 3.46 -15.54 -5.02
C VAL A 108 4.56 -14.76 -5.75
N ARG A 109 4.54 -14.76 -7.08
CA ARG A 109 5.51 -14.01 -7.89
C ARG A 109 5.46 -12.49 -7.65
N ARG A 110 4.25 -11.93 -7.49
CA ARG A 110 4.08 -10.51 -7.10
C ARG A 110 4.76 -10.22 -5.76
N ASN A 111 4.57 -11.08 -4.77
CA ASN A 111 5.19 -10.92 -3.46
C ASN A 111 6.72 -11.04 -3.52
N GLU A 112 7.27 -11.99 -4.27
CA GLU A 112 8.71 -12.10 -4.48
C GLU A 112 9.30 -10.81 -5.05
N LEU A 113 8.74 -10.32 -6.17
CA LEU A 113 9.20 -9.11 -6.84
C LEU A 113 9.01 -7.86 -5.96
N LEU A 114 7.89 -7.79 -5.23
CA LEU A 114 7.60 -6.66 -4.36
C LEU A 114 8.57 -6.62 -3.17
N LEU A 115 8.82 -7.77 -2.53
CA LEU A 115 9.76 -7.87 -1.41
C LEU A 115 11.21 -7.63 -1.86
N ASP A 116 11.61 -8.13 -3.03
CA ASP A 116 12.91 -7.83 -3.61
C ASP A 116 13.08 -6.33 -3.84
N TRP A 117 12.09 -5.67 -4.48
CA TRP A 117 12.11 -4.22 -4.66
C TRP A 117 12.16 -3.45 -3.33
N LEU A 118 11.35 -3.85 -2.34
CA LEU A 118 11.31 -3.22 -1.01
C LEU A 118 12.63 -3.40 -0.26
N SER A 119 13.29 -4.56 -0.36
CA SER A 119 14.59 -4.79 0.28
C SER A 119 15.73 -3.99 -0.36
N ASN A 120 15.61 -3.69 -1.66
CA ASN A 120 16.60 -2.93 -2.43
C ASN A 120 16.32 -1.42 -2.45
N THR A 121 15.19 -0.96 -1.90
CA THR A 121 14.87 0.48 -1.87
C THR A 121 15.80 1.22 -0.92
N LYS A 122 16.35 2.36 -1.38
CA LYS A 122 17.21 3.23 -0.57
C LYS A 122 16.45 4.36 0.13
N ASP A 123 15.14 4.49 -0.12
CA ASP A 123 14.31 5.54 0.49
C ASP A 123 13.83 5.07 1.89
N PRO A 124 14.33 5.67 2.99
CA PRO A 124 14.00 5.22 4.36
C PRO A 124 12.54 5.51 4.78
N GLU A 125 11.79 6.19 3.93
CA GLU A 125 10.40 6.58 4.14
C GLU A 125 9.44 5.71 3.29
N ILE A 126 9.97 4.76 2.51
CA ILE A 126 9.22 3.62 1.96
C ILE A 126 9.55 2.42 2.83
N ARG A 127 8.54 1.80 3.44
CA ARG A 127 8.69 0.69 4.39
C ARG A 127 7.83 -0.49 4.00
N THR A 128 8.33 -1.68 4.28
CA THR A 128 7.54 -2.91 4.26
C THR A 128 6.65 -2.95 5.49
N GLY A 129 5.36 -3.26 5.32
CA GLY A 129 4.45 -3.56 6.42
C GLY A 129 4.44 -5.05 6.77
N PRO A 130 3.60 -5.46 7.73
CA PRO A 130 3.46 -6.85 8.14
C PRO A 130 3.24 -7.83 6.98
N LEU A 131 3.88 -8.99 7.09
CA LEU A 131 3.81 -10.04 6.09
C LEU A 131 2.50 -10.82 6.20
N ILE A 132 1.46 -10.39 5.48
CA ILE A 132 0.09 -10.93 5.60
C ILE A 132 -0.27 -12.08 4.63
N TYR A 133 0.73 -12.73 4.04
CA TYR A 133 0.53 -13.78 3.03
C TYR A 133 0.57 -15.19 3.63
N ALA A 134 0.12 -16.20 2.87
CA ALA A 134 -0.13 -17.56 3.35
C ALA A 134 1.11 -18.29 3.90
N PHE A 135 2.35 -17.85 3.60
CA PHE A 135 3.55 -18.44 4.22
C PHE A 135 3.82 -17.92 5.64
N ASN A 136 3.17 -16.85 6.08
CA ASN A 136 3.23 -16.43 7.47
C ASN A 136 2.30 -17.31 8.32
N PHE A 137 2.88 -18.13 9.20
CA PHE A 137 2.15 -19.07 10.04
C PHE A 137 1.08 -18.39 10.92
N GLU A 138 1.33 -17.15 11.35
CA GLU A 138 0.37 -16.41 12.19
C GLU A 138 -0.90 -16.03 11.43
N TYR A 139 -0.80 -15.88 10.10
CA TYR A 139 -1.90 -15.51 9.23
C TYR A 139 -2.59 -16.72 8.59
N ARG A 140 -2.12 -17.94 8.85
CA ARG A 140 -2.79 -19.18 8.41
C ARG A 140 -4.02 -19.54 9.24
N HIS A 141 -4.20 -18.94 10.40
CA HIS A 141 -5.26 -19.33 11.31
C HIS A 141 -6.65 -19.00 10.72
N PRO A 142 -7.55 -19.98 10.50
CA PRO A 142 -8.82 -19.77 9.79
C PRO A 142 -9.71 -18.68 10.40
N SER A 143 -9.67 -18.51 11.73
CA SER A 143 -10.46 -17.47 12.42
C SER A 143 -10.11 -16.01 12.04
N LEU A 144 -8.94 -15.79 11.40
CA LEU A 144 -8.53 -14.49 10.90
C LEU A 144 -9.22 -14.15 9.58
N TRP A 145 -9.79 -15.12 8.89
CA TRP A 145 -10.42 -14.96 7.60
C TRP A 145 -11.93 -15.05 7.73
N TYR A 146 -12.63 -14.38 6.84
CA TYR A 146 -14.07 -14.47 6.72
C TYR A 146 -14.44 -15.85 6.14
N HIS A 147 -15.73 -16.16 6.10
CA HIS A 147 -16.20 -17.46 5.62
C HIS A 147 -15.86 -17.73 4.15
N ASP A 148 -15.48 -16.70 3.39
CA ASP A 148 -15.04 -16.82 2.01
C ASP A 148 -13.56 -17.22 1.87
N GLY A 149 -12.77 -17.22 2.95
CA GLY A 149 -11.34 -17.52 2.88
C GLY A 149 -10.50 -16.45 2.17
N GLU A 150 -11.09 -15.31 1.80
CA GLU A 150 -10.43 -14.26 1.01
C GLU A 150 -10.28 -12.95 1.79
N HIS A 151 -11.33 -12.56 2.50
CA HIS A 151 -11.36 -11.32 3.26
C HIS A 151 -10.94 -11.58 4.70
N PHE A 152 -10.34 -10.59 5.35
CA PHE A 152 -10.12 -10.68 6.78
C PHE A 152 -11.45 -10.63 7.54
N SER A 153 -11.57 -11.48 8.55
CA SER A 153 -12.61 -11.33 9.57
C SER A 153 -12.32 -10.10 10.43
N SER A 154 -13.25 -9.73 11.33
CA SER A 154 -12.98 -8.69 12.34
C SER A 154 -11.73 -9.02 13.19
N LYS A 155 -11.47 -10.31 13.46
CA LYS A 155 -10.25 -10.74 14.16
C LYS A 155 -9.01 -10.56 13.29
N GLY A 156 -9.10 -10.88 12.00
CA GLY A 156 -8.03 -10.64 11.02
C GLY A 156 -7.63 -9.17 10.95
N TYR A 157 -8.58 -8.27 10.75
CA TYR A 157 -8.31 -6.83 10.71
C TYR A 157 -7.70 -6.31 12.01
N LYS A 158 -8.15 -6.81 13.17
CA LYS A 158 -7.55 -6.46 14.47
C LYS A 158 -6.10 -6.92 14.58
N LYS A 159 -5.79 -8.12 14.11
CA LYS A 159 -4.41 -8.63 14.08
C LYS A 159 -3.53 -7.81 13.15
N VAL A 160 -3.96 -7.56 11.91
CA VAL A 160 -3.24 -6.71 10.94
C VAL A 160 -2.96 -5.33 11.53
N ALA A 161 -3.96 -4.71 12.15
CA ALA A 161 -3.80 -3.40 12.77
C ALA A 161 -2.82 -3.42 13.95
N LYS A 162 -2.85 -4.47 14.78
CA LYS A 162 -1.91 -4.64 15.89
C LYS A 162 -0.47 -4.80 15.38
N ASP A 163 -0.24 -5.74 14.46
CA ASP A 163 1.09 -6.02 13.93
C ASP A 163 1.66 -4.79 13.21
N LEU A 164 0.82 -4.07 12.46
CA LEU A 164 1.21 -2.80 11.85
C LEU A 164 1.57 -1.77 12.91
N PHE A 165 0.78 -1.63 13.97
CA PHE A 165 1.04 -0.64 15.01
C PHE A 165 2.36 -0.91 15.72
N ASP A 166 2.69 -2.17 15.98
CA ASP A 166 3.95 -2.57 16.61
C ASP A 166 5.17 -2.10 15.77
N GLU A 167 5.06 -2.14 14.44
CA GLU A 167 6.11 -1.65 13.52
C GLU A 167 6.05 -0.12 13.29
N LEU A 168 4.85 0.44 13.25
CA LEU A 168 4.57 1.83 12.88
C LEU A 168 4.79 2.83 14.04
N ALA A 169 4.65 2.39 15.29
CA ALA A 169 4.69 3.26 16.46
C ALA A 169 5.94 4.16 16.54
N PRO A 170 7.18 3.67 16.30
CA PRO A 170 8.36 4.53 16.29
C PRO A 170 8.30 5.65 15.24
N SER A 171 7.73 5.38 14.06
CA SER A 171 7.55 6.38 13.00
C SER A 171 6.54 7.46 13.41
N LEU A 172 5.45 7.07 14.07
CA LEU A 172 4.44 8.02 14.59
C LEU A 172 5.06 8.97 15.62
N VAL A 173 5.79 8.42 16.59
CA VAL A 173 6.49 9.22 17.61
C VAL A 173 7.49 10.19 16.97
N LYS A 174 8.33 9.71 16.05
CA LYS A 174 9.30 10.56 15.33
C LYS A 174 8.62 11.76 14.66
N ARG A 175 7.48 11.54 14.00
CA ARG A 175 6.73 12.59 13.29
C ARG A 175 6.06 13.57 14.24
N GLU A 176 5.50 13.08 15.33
CA GLU A 176 4.92 13.92 16.38
C GLU A 176 5.97 14.87 16.96
N PHE A 177 7.13 14.34 17.37
CA PHE A 177 8.25 15.16 17.84
C PHE A 177 8.72 16.17 16.79
N ALA A 178 8.86 15.76 15.52
CA ALA A 178 9.27 16.67 14.45
C ALA A 178 8.27 17.82 14.22
N LYS A 179 6.98 17.62 14.50
CA LYS A 179 5.97 18.70 14.48
C LYS A 179 6.12 19.62 15.70
N PHE A 180 6.27 19.06 16.89
CA PHE A 180 6.42 19.83 18.12
C PHE A 180 7.70 20.68 18.14
N SER A 181 8.86 20.13 17.76
CA SER A 181 10.11 20.90 17.72
C SER A 181 10.01 22.10 16.78
N LYS A 182 9.32 21.97 15.64
CA LYS A 182 9.10 23.10 14.72
C LYS A 182 8.19 24.19 15.28
N GLN A 183 7.37 23.87 16.28
CA GLN A 183 6.50 24.85 16.95
C GLN A 183 7.21 25.53 18.13
N LEU A 184 8.08 24.79 18.85
CA LEU A 184 8.79 25.30 20.02
C LEU A 184 10.01 26.17 19.70
N PHE A 185 10.66 25.96 18.55
CA PHE A 185 11.85 26.70 18.13
C PHE A 185 11.57 27.72 17.02
N LYS A 186 10.34 28.23 16.96
CA LYS A 186 9.99 29.45 16.20
C LYS A 186 10.11 30.66 17.11
#